data_AF-A0AB74D0F0-F1
#
_entry.id   AF-A0AB74D0F0-F1
#
_cell.length_a   1.000
_cell.length_b   1.000
_cell.length_c   1.000
_cell.angle_alpha   90.00
_cell.angle_beta   90.00
_cell.angle_gamma   90.00
#
_symmetry.space_group_name_H-M   'P 1'
#
loop_
_entity.id
_entity.type
_entity.pdbx_description
1 polymer ?
#
loop_
_entity_poly.entity_id
_entity_poly.type
_entity_poly.pdbx_seq_one_letter_code
_entity_poly.pdbx_strand_id
1 'polypeptide(L)'
;MESETPFQKVEAFHKIFDPRRPEIPTAFTAMEAHTRAAFKMEELVEFVAATSPSKEQLHEAVTLLHEALDKAEEKILDKTEWGSDPLIEQVDALTDILYFTYGSFSLLGIAPDRIFDIVHQANMGKLFPDGKPHYDPVTNKVLKPENWQIEYAPEPKIAAEIQRQIQEALAGKSSADRSACTNERE
;
A
#
# COMPACT_ATOMS: atom_id res chain seq x y z
N MET A 1 1.75 5.93 -25.90
CA MET A 1 1.95 6.66 -24.64
C MET A 1 2.27 5.61 -23.59
N GLU A 2 3.36 5.79 -22.86
CA GLU A 2 3.68 4.93 -21.71
C GLU A 2 2.57 5.09 -20.65
N SER A 3 2.23 3.99 -19.97
CA SER A 3 1.29 4.02 -18.84
C SER A 3 1.91 4.77 -17.66
N GLU A 4 1.12 5.59 -16.97
CA GLU A 4 1.58 6.31 -15.78
C GLU A 4 2.10 5.37 -14.69
N THR A 5 3.23 5.76 -14.09
CA THR A 5 3.81 5.03 -12.95
C THR A 5 2.97 5.21 -11.69
N PRO A 6 3.08 4.31 -10.68
CA PRO A 6 2.44 4.51 -9.39
C PRO A 6 2.75 5.87 -8.75
N PHE A 7 3.98 6.35 -8.87
CA PHE A 7 4.37 7.68 -8.37
C PHE A 7 3.60 8.80 -9.08
N GLN A 8 3.50 8.78 -10.42
CA GLN A 8 2.76 9.79 -11.19
C GLN A 8 1.27 9.81 -10.83
N LYS A 9 0.67 8.64 -10.57
CA LYS A 9 -0.71 8.51 -10.09
C LYS A 9 -0.91 9.13 -8.70
N VAL A 10 -0.01 8.87 -7.75
CA VAL A 10 -0.06 9.52 -6.43
C VAL A 10 0.20 11.02 -6.53
N GLU A 11 1.08 11.48 -7.43
CA GLU A 11 1.27 12.90 -7.70
C GLU A 11 -0.02 13.56 -8.22
N ALA A 12 -0.74 12.90 -9.14
CA ALA A 12 -2.02 13.39 -9.64
C ALA A 12 -3.06 13.50 -8.51
N PHE A 13 -3.09 12.53 -7.60
CA PHE A 13 -3.93 12.60 -6.40
C PHE A 13 -3.53 13.78 -5.51
N HIS A 14 -2.27 13.92 -5.11
CA HIS A 14 -1.86 15.02 -4.22
C HIS A 14 -2.09 16.41 -4.84
N LYS A 15 -1.95 16.59 -6.17
CA LYS A 15 -2.29 17.86 -6.83
C LYS A 15 -3.72 18.34 -6.56
N ILE A 16 -4.64 17.40 -6.30
CA ILE A 16 -6.05 17.69 -6.00
C ILE A 16 -6.31 17.71 -4.49
N PHE A 17 -5.77 16.72 -3.76
CA PHE A 17 -6.15 16.40 -2.40
C PHE A 17 -5.13 16.85 -1.33
N ASP A 18 -3.96 17.35 -1.71
CA ASP A 18 -2.95 17.85 -0.76
C ASP A 18 -1.99 18.87 -1.42
N PRO A 19 -2.25 20.18 -1.29
CA PRO A 19 -1.44 21.22 -1.93
C PRO A 19 -0.09 21.47 -1.22
N ARG A 20 0.29 20.69 -0.21
CA ARG A 20 1.52 20.90 0.59
C ARG A 20 2.80 20.39 -0.08
N ARG A 21 2.73 19.94 -1.33
CA ARG A 21 3.90 19.45 -2.06
C ARG A 21 4.97 20.54 -2.15
N PRO A 22 6.24 20.26 -1.79
CA PRO A 22 7.31 21.23 -1.94
C PRO A 22 7.74 21.37 -3.42
N GLU A 23 8.28 22.54 -3.79
CA GLU A 23 8.80 22.80 -5.14
C GLU A 23 10.12 22.06 -5.44
N ILE A 24 10.87 21.71 -4.39
CA ILE A 24 12.14 20.97 -4.46
C ILE A 24 12.13 19.81 -3.48
N PRO A 25 12.95 18.75 -3.70
CA PRO A 25 13.10 17.66 -2.73
C PRO A 25 13.44 18.21 -1.35
N THR A 26 12.59 17.89 -0.37
CA THR A 26 12.64 18.45 0.98
C THR A 26 12.34 17.33 1.96
N ALA A 27 13.14 17.20 3.03
CA ALA A 27 12.88 16.24 4.08
C ALA A 27 11.56 16.57 4.79
N PHE A 28 10.84 15.55 5.22
CA PHE A 28 9.74 15.73 6.16
C PHE A 28 10.27 16.21 7.51
N THR A 29 9.50 17.09 8.13
CA THR A 29 9.61 17.38 9.56
C THR A 29 9.29 16.12 10.38
N ALA A 30 9.66 16.13 11.66
CA ALA A 30 9.37 15.00 12.56
C ALA A 30 7.86 14.66 12.61
N MET A 31 6.99 15.67 12.63
CA MET A 31 5.54 15.45 12.67
C MET A 31 5.01 14.88 11.35
N GLU A 32 5.49 15.37 10.20
CA GLU A 32 5.08 14.83 8.90
C GLU A 32 5.53 13.37 8.74
N ALA A 33 6.78 13.06 9.10
CA ALA A 33 7.29 11.69 9.11
C ALA A 33 6.43 10.78 10.00
N HIS A 34 6.10 11.23 11.21
CA HIS A 34 5.21 10.53 12.13
C HIS A 34 3.82 10.29 11.52
N THR A 35 3.15 11.31 11.00
CA THR A 35 1.82 11.17 10.38
C THR A 35 1.86 10.21 9.20
N ARG A 36 2.89 10.30 8.34
CA ARG A 36 3.06 9.39 7.19
C ARG A 36 3.38 7.96 7.61
N ALA A 37 4.02 7.75 8.76
CA ALA A 37 4.25 6.42 9.34
C ALA A 37 2.97 5.85 9.96
N ALA A 38 2.18 6.67 10.67
CA ALA A 38 0.93 6.27 11.28
C ALA A 38 -0.09 5.73 10.27
N PHE A 39 -0.20 6.35 9.07
CA PHE A 39 -1.04 5.81 8.00
C PHE A 39 -0.62 4.39 7.57
N LYS A 40 0.69 4.10 7.56
CA LYS A 40 1.17 2.74 7.24
C LYS A 40 0.89 1.77 8.37
N MET A 41 0.93 2.24 9.62
CA MET A 41 0.60 1.41 10.78
C MET A 41 -0.86 0.93 10.74
N GLU A 42 -1.79 1.77 10.31
CA GLU A 42 -3.20 1.36 10.07
C GLU A 42 -3.25 0.15 9.11
N GLU A 43 -2.56 0.25 7.97
CA GLU A 43 -2.50 -0.83 6.96
C GLU A 43 -1.78 -2.09 7.48
N LEU A 44 -0.74 -1.96 8.31
CA LEU A 44 -0.06 -3.10 8.93
C LEU A 44 -0.99 -3.86 9.89
N VAL A 45 -1.81 -3.13 10.66
CA VAL A 45 -2.82 -3.73 11.54
C VAL A 45 -3.89 -4.44 10.71
N GLU A 46 -4.38 -3.83 9.63
CA GLU A 46 -5.32 -4.49 8.71
C GLU A 46 -4.73 -5.75 8.07
N PHE A 47 -3.46 -5.70 7.67
CA PHE A 47 -2.75 -6.82 7.06
C PHE A 47 -2.68 -8.03 8.00
N VAL A 48 -2.30 -7.85 9.27
CA VAL A 48 -2.27 -8.98 10.22
C VAL A 48 -3.68 -9.41 10.62
N ALA A 49 -4.63 -8.47 10.71
CA ALA A 49 -6.04 -8.76 11.01
C ALA A 49 -6.68 -9.71 9.99
N ALA A 50 -6.27 -9.66 8.73
CA ALA A 50 -6.72 -10.58 7.70
C ALA A 50 -6.46 -12.07 8.03
N THR A 51 -5.54 -12.34 8.96
CA THR A 51 -5.20 -13.70 9.45
C THR A 51 -5.56 -13.93 10.93
N SER A 52 -6.28 -13.00 11.56
CA SER A 52 -6.65 -13.03 12.98
C SER A 52 -8.19 -13.07 13.15
N PRO A 53 -8.82 -14.26 13.15
CA PRO A 53 -10.28 -14.37 13.09
C PRO A 53 -11.02 -13.99 14.39
N SER A 54 -10.31 -13.76 15.50
CA SER A 54 -10.91 -13.27 16.76
C SER A 54 -10.23 -12.01 17.28
N LYS A 55 -10.88 -11.31 18.20
CA LYS A 55 -10.32 -10.11 18.85
C LYS A 55 -9.05 -10.44 19.65
N GLU A 56 -9.03 -11.60 20.30
CA GLU A 56 -7.90 -12.10 21.07
C GLU A 56 -6.71 -12.37 20.16
N GLN A 57 -6.92 -13.03 19.02
CA GLN A 57 -5.86 -13.30 18.04
C GLN A 57 -5.37 -12.03 17.33
N LEU A 58 -6.24 -11.03 17.12
CA LEU A 58 -5.81 -9.73 16.61
C LEU A 58 -4.94 -9.02 17.64
N HIS A 59 -5.32 -9.06 18.92
CA HIS A 59 -4.53 -8.48 19.99
C HIS A 59 -3.15 -9.12 20.11
N GLU A 60 -3.07 -10.46 20.01
CA GLU A 60 -1.79 -11.18 19.96
C GLU A 60 -0.94 -10.75 18.75
N ALA A 61 -1.54 -10.67 17.55
CA ALA A 61 -0.82 -10.23 16.35
C ALA A 61 -0.28 -8.79 16.48
N VAL A 62 -1.07 -7.86 17.04
CA VAL A 62 -0.64 -6.48 17.31
C VAL A 62 0.45 -6.43 18.38
N THR A 63 0.42 -7.32 19.38
CA THR A 63 1.49 -7.42 20.38
C THR A 63 2.82 -7.79 19.72
N LEU A 64 2.82 -8.71 18.76
CA LEU A 64 4.01 -9.05 17.97
C LEU A 64 4.50 -7.86 17.11
N LEU A 65 3.60 -7.01 16.62
CA LEU A 65 4.00 -5.77 15.94
C LEU A 65 4.67 -4.78 16.89
N HIS A 66 4.19 -4.63 18.14
CA HIS A 66 4.88 -3.83 19.15
C HIS A 66 6.28 -4.37 19.44
N GLU A 67 6.43 -5.68 19.65
CA GLU A 67 7.75 -6.28 19.87
C GLU A 67 8.71 -6.06 18.68
N ALA A 68 8.19 -6.09 17.45
CA ALA A 68 8.97 -5.79 16.26
C ALA A 68 9.38 -4.31 16.17
N LEU A 69 8.49 -3.40 16.59
CA LEU A 69 8.75 -1.97 16.67
C LEU A 69 9.83 -1.65 17.71
N ASP A 70 9.72 -2.21 18.91
CA ASP A 70 10.71 -2.02 19.98
C ASP A 70 12.10 -2.48 19.52
N LYS A 71 12.19 -3.65 18.89
CA LYS A 71 13.46 -4.15 18.31
C LYS A 71 13.99 -3.26 17.19
N ALA A 72 13.11 -2.64 16.41
CA ALA A 72 13.52 -1.71 15.35
C ALA A 72 14.06 -0.41 15.94
N GLU A 73 13.45 0.10 17.01
CA GLU A 73 13.92 1.26 17.77
C GLU A 73 15.29 0.98 18.39
N GLU A 74 15.47 -0.15 19.09
CA GLU A 74 16.76 -0.57 19.67
C GLU A 74 17.88 -0.55 18.63
N LYS A 75 17.63 -1.08 17.42
CA LYS A 75 18.62 -1.06 16.32
C LYS A 75 19.01 0.35 15.87
N ILE A 76 18.10 1.31 15.94
CA ILE A 76 18.43 2.71 15.63
C ILE A 76 19.23 3.32 16.77
N LEU A 77 18.84 3.06 18.02
CA LEU A 77 19.54 3.56 19.21
C LEU A 77 20.96 3.00 19.35
N ASP A 78 21.22 1.80 18.83
CA ASP A 78 22.55 1.19 18.76
C ASP A 78 23.48 1.84 17.71
N LYS A 79 22.94 2.66 16.79
CA LYS A 79 23.76 3.39 15.80
C LYS A 79 24.51 4.53 16.50
N THR A 80 25.73 4.78 16.05
CA THR A 80 26.54 5.92 16.54
C THR A 80 25.95 7.27 16.13
N GLU A 81 25.26 7.32 14.98
CA GLU A 81 24.62 8.52 14.44
C GLU A 81 23.39 8.13 13.62
N TRP A 82 22.31 8.92 13.71
CA TRP A 82 21.12 8.85 12.86
C TRP A 82 20.49 10.25 12.74
N GLY A 83 19.75 10.49 11.66
CA GLY A 83 19.11 11.77 11.37
C GLY A 83 20.07 12.87 10.95
N SER A 84 21.29 12.53 10.53
CA SER A 84 22.30 13.51 10.10
C SER A 84 22.06 14.00 8.68
N ASP A 85 21.44 13.16 7.82
CA ASP A 85 20.87 13.58 6.55
C ASP A 85 19.42 13.09 6.41
N PRO A 86 18.44 13.84 6.98
CA PRO A 86 17.06 13.40 7.03
C PRO A 86 16.43 13.13 5.66
N LEU A 87 16.82 13.84 4.60
CA LEU A 87 16.24 13.61 3.27
C LEU A 87 16.72 12.27 2.71
N ILE A 88 18.03 12.00 2.78
CA ILE A 88 18.60 10.73 2.32
C ILE A 88 18.01 9.57 3.11
N GLU A 89 18.05 9.66 4.45
CA GLU A 89 17.58 8.59 5.33
C GLU A 89 16.07 8.30 5.16
N GLN A 90 15.24 9.33 4.97
CA GLN A 90 13.81 9.15 4.71
C GLN A 90 13.54 8.49 3.35
N VAL A 91 14.28 8.86 2.30
CA VAL A 91 14.13 8.27 0.96
C VAL A 91 14.59 6.81 0.96
N ASP A 92 15.69 6.50 1.64
CA ASP A 92 16.19 5.14 1.83
C ASP A 92 15.14 4.26 2.53
N ALA A 93 14.64 4.71 3.69
CA ALA A 93 13.61 3.99 4.44
C ALA A 93 12.30 3.80 3.64
N LEU A 94 11.85 4.81 2.88
CA LEU A 94 10.67 4.67 2.01
C LEU A 94 10.89 3.67 0.88
N THR A 95 12.12 3.58 0.36
CA THR A 95 12.49 2.64 -0.70
C THR A 95 12.52 1.21 -0.15
N ASP A 96 13.07 0.99 1.04
CA ASP A 96 13.02 -0.32 1.71
C ASP A 96 11.58 -0.77 1.99
N ILE A 97 10.72 0.14 2.45
CA ILE A 97 9.29 -0.16 2.63
C ILE A 97 8.65 -0.57 1.30
N LEU A 98 8.94 0.15 0.20
CA LEU A 98 8.46 -0.21 -1.13
C LEU A 98 8.95 -1.61 -1.54
N TYR A 99 10.22 -1.90 -1.32
CA TYR A 99 10.84 -3.18 -1.65
C TYR A 99 10.19 -4.34 -0.88
N PHE A 100 10.04 -4.21 0.44
CA PHE A 100 9.35 -5.21 1.25
C PHE A 100 7.87 -5.35 0.88
N THR A 101 7.20 -4.26 0.51
CA THR A 101 5.80 -4.29 0.05
C THR A 101 5.67 -5.12 -1.24
N TYR A 102 6.52 -4.87 -2.24
CA TYR A 102 6.56 -5.69 -3.46
C TYR A 102 7.00 -7.13 -3.18
N GLY A 103 7.93 -7.34 -2.24
CA GLY A 103 8.31 -8.66 -1.76
C GLY A 103 7.11 -9.44 -1.22
N SER A 104 6.25 -8.81 -0.41
CA SER A 104 5.01 -9.41 0.09
C SER A 104 4.05 -9.77 -1.04
N PHE A 105 3.84 -8.88 -2.03
CA PHE A 105 3.03 -9.20 -3.21
C PHE A 105 3.59 -10.40 -3.99
N SER A 106 4.92 -10.46 -4.15
CA SER A 106 5.60 -11.61 -4.77
C SER A 106 5.36 -12.90 -4.01
N LEU A 107 5.42 -12.88 -2.67
CA LEU A 107 5.16 -14.06 -1.84
C LEU A 107 3.68 -14.48 -1.85
N LEU A 108 2.76 -13.53 -2.03
CA LEU A 108 1.34 -13.79 -2.26
C LEU A 108 1.06 -14.33 -3.67
N GLY A 109 2.01 -14.21 -4.61
CA GLY A 109 1.81 -14.56 -6.01
C GLY A 109 0.85 -13.62 -6.74
N ILE A 110 0.76 -12.36 -6.31
CA ILE A 110 -0.15 -11.36 -6.87
C ILE A 110 0.65 -10.21 -7.48
N ALA A 111 0.38 -9.89 -8.75
CA ALA A 111 0.91 -8.69 -9.39
C ALA A 111 0.08 -7.46 -8.97
N PRO A 112 0.69 -6.43 -8.35
CA PRO A 112 -0.07 -5.34 -7.74
C PRO A 112 -0.46 -4.22 -8.70
N ASP A 113 0.08 -4.15 -9.92
CA ASP A 113 -0.08 -2.99 -10.81
C ASP A 113 -1.55 -2.62 -11.08
N ARG A 114 -2.37 -3.62 -11.45
CA ARG A 114 -3.81 -3.41 -11.69
C ARG A 114 -4.60 -3.14 -10.41
N ILE A 115 -4.17 -3.73 -9.29
CA ILE A 115 -4.78 -3.48 -7.98
C ILE A 115 -4.53 -2.03 -7.57
N PHE A 116 -3.32 -1.53 -7.80
CA PHE A 116 -2.96 -0.13 -7.57
C PHE A 116 -3.81 0.81 -8.43
N ASP A 117 -4.06 0.47 -9.69
CA ASP A 117 -4.94 1.27 -10.58
C ASP A 117 -6.37 1.35 -10.05
N ILE A 118 -6.91 0.23 -9.56
CA ILE A 118 -8.23 0.18 -8.93
C ILE A 118 -8.28 1.09 -7.69
N VAL A 119 -7.27 1.00 -6.81
CA VAL A 119 -7.17 1.84 -5.60
C VAL A 119 -6.99 3.32 -5.96
N HIS A 120 -6.18 3.62 -6.98
CA HIS A 120 -6.00 4.98 -7.46
C HIS A 120 -7.31 5.57 -7.98
N GLN A 121 -8.06 4.84 -8.82
CA GLN A 121 -9.38 5.27 -9.29
C GLN A 121 -10.36 5.50 -8.13
N ALA A 122 -10.35 4.61 -7.13
CA ALA A 122 -11.18 4.76 -5.94
C ALA A 122 -10.82 6.03 -5.15
N ASN A 123 -9.53 6.33 -5.01
CA ASN A 123 -9.05 7.53 -4.34
C ASN A 123 -9.42 8.81 -5.11
N MET A 124 -9.31 8.80 -6.44
CA MET A 124 -9.72 9.95 -7.27
C MET A 124 -11.24 10.18 -7.22
N GLY A 125 -12.03 9.12 -7.02
CA GLY A 125 -13.48 9.21 -6.81
C GLY A 125 -13.90 9.90 -5.50
N LYS A 126 -12.97 10.27 -4.62
CA LYS A 126 -13.27 11.01 -3.37
C LYS A 126 -13.59 12.50 -3.59
N LEU A 127 -13.60 12.98 -4.84
CA LEU A 127 -14.09 14.31 -5.16
C LEU A 127 -15.59 14.41 -4.87
N PHE A 128 -15.99 15.48 -4.18
CA PHE A 128 -17.40 15.75 -3.94
C PHE A 128 -18.08 16.34 -5.18
N PRO A 129 -19.43 16.37 -5.24
CA PRO A 129 -20.17 16.92 -6.38
C PRO A 129 -19.84 18.37 -6.73
N ASP A 130 -19.26 19.13 -5.80
CA ASP A 130 -18.76 20.50 -6.00
C ASP A 130 -17.38 20.56 -6.70
N GLY A 131 -16.81 19.39 -7.03
CA GLY A 131 -15.49 19.25 -7.65
C GLY A 131 -14.34 19.45 -6.68
N LYS A 132 -14.57 19.45 -5.36
CA LYS A 132 -13.55 19.71 -4.35
C LYS A 132 -13.37 18.53 -3.39
N PRO A 133 -12.17 18.36 -2.82
CA PRO A 133 -11.96 17.46 -1.69
C PRO A 133 -12.55 18.08 -0.42
N HIS A 134 -13.17 17.26 0.41
CA HIS A 134 -13.58 17.63 1.77
C HIS A 134 -12.73 16.86 2.78
N TYR A 135 -12.47 17.46 3.95
CA TYR A 135 -11.55 16.92 4.94
C TYR A 135 -12.21 16.83 6.30
N ASP A 136 -11.85 15.79 7.05
CA ASP A 136 -12.20 15.69 8.47
C ASP A 136 -11.51 16.84 9.25
N PRO A 137 -12.24 17.62 10.06
CA PRO A 137 -11.70 18.84 10.67
C PRO A 137 -10.63 18.57 11.74
N VAL A 138 -10.53 17.34 12.25
CA VAL A 138 -9.58 16.97 13.32
C VAL A 138 -8.37 16.26 12.74
N THR A 139 -8.59 15.26 11.90
CA THR A 139 -7.56 14.38 11.35
C THR A 139 -7.02 14.87 9.99
N ASN A 140 -7.72 15.81 9.35
CA ASN A 140 -7.46 16.27 7.98
C ASN A 140 -7.46 15.13 6.94
N LYS A 141 -8.07 13.98 7.26
CA LYS A 141 -8.25 12.87 6.30
C LYS A 141 -9.29 13.27 5.25
N VAL A 142 -9.02 12.93 3.99
CA VAL A 142 -9.97 13.13 2.88
C VAL A 142 -11.24 12.30 3.12
N LEU A 143 -12.38 12.98 3.11
CA LEU A 143 -13.71 12.36 3.28
C LEU A 143 -14.20 11.72 1.98
N LYS A 144 -15.21 10.85 2.10
CA LYS A 144 -15.85 10.16 0.97
C LYS A 144 -17.25 10.75 0.72
N PRO A 145 -17.66 11.02 -0.52
CA PRO A 145 -19.04 11.41 -0.83
C PRO A 145 -20.03 10.25 -0.63
N GLU A 146 -21.33 10.55 -0.56
CA GLU A 146 -22.39 9.58 -0.20
C GLU A 146 -22.46 8.38 -1.17
N ASN A 147 -22.29 8.62 -2.47
CA ASN A 147 -22.30 7.58 -3.50
C ASN A 147 -20.96 6.83 -3.66
N TRP A 148 -19.91 7.22 -2.92
CA TRP A 148 -18.56 6.68 -3.10
C TRP A 148 -18.50 5.17 -2.95
N GLN A 149 -19.16 4.63 -1.92
CA GLN A 149 -19.15 3.20 -1.64
C GLN A 149 -19.78 2.37 -2.76
N ILE A 150 -20.75 2.94 -3.49
CA ILE A 150 -21.45 2.24 -4.56
C ILE A 150 -20.64 2.31 -5.86
N GLU A 151 -20.05 3.46 -6.16
CA GLU A 151 -19.41 3.72 -7.46
C GLU A 151 -17.91 3.39 -7.49
N TYR A 152 -17.22 3.64 -6.36
CA TYR A 152 -15.76 3.71 -6.31
C TYR A 152 -15.12 2.72 -5.34
N ALA A 153 -15.89 2.06 -4.47
CA ALA A 153 -15.36 1.07 -3.54
C ALA A 153 -14.42 0.08 -4.25
N PRO A 154 -13.14 -0.01 -3.83
CA PRO A 154 -12.14 -0.80 -4.53
C PRO A 154 -12.29 -2.31 -4.25
N GLU A 155 -12.83 -2.70 -3.10
CA GLU A 155 -12.78 -4.07 -2.60
C GLU A 155 -13.41 -5.10 -3.56
N PRO A 156 -14.60 -4.88 -4.15
CA PRO A 156 -15.16 -5.80 -5.13
C PRO A 156 -14.32 -5.92 -6.40
N LYS A 157 -13.69 -4.81 -6.83
CA LYS A 157 -12.83 -4.76 -8.03
C LYS A 157 -11.49 -5.46 -7.78
N ILE A 158 -10.91 -5.28 -6.59
CA ILE A 158 -9.70 -6.00 -6.15
C ILE A 158 -9.97 -7.49 -6.12
N ALA A 159 -11.09 -7.93 -5.52
CA ALA A 159 -11.47 -9.34 -5.49
C ALA A 159 -11.59 -9.96 -6.89
N ALA A 160 -12.19 -9.23 -7.83
CA ALA A 160 -12.29 -9.67 -9.22
C ALA A 160 -10.93 -9.79 -9.91
N GLU A 161 -10.01 -8.84 -9.71
CA GLU A 161 -8.66 -8.89 -10.28
C GLU A 161 -7.82 -10.02 -9.66
N ILE A 162 -7.90 -10.23 -8.35
CA ILE A 162 -7.27 -11.38 -7.69
C ILE A 162 -7.79 -12.69 -8.29
N GLN A 163 -9.10 -12.83 -8.43
CA GLN A 163 -9.69 -14.04 -9.01
C GLN A 163 -9.23 -14.26 -10.45
N ARG A 164 -9.11 -13.19 -11.25
CA ARG A 164 -8.56 -13.25 -12.61
C ARG A 164 -7.13 -13.80 -12.62
N GLN A 165 -6.25 -13.30 -11.74
CA GLN A 165 -4.87 -13.77 -11.61
C GLN A 165 -4.79 -15.23 -11.17
N ILE A 166 -5.66 -15.66 -10.23
CA ILE A 166 -5.75 -17.06 -9.81
C ILE A 166 -6.12 -17.95 -11.00
N GLN A 167 -7.13 -17.58 -11.80
CA GLN A 167 -7.53 -18.38 -12.96
C GLN A 167 -6.43 -18.47 -14.02
N GLU A 168 -5.72 -17.37 -14.27
CA GLU A 168 -4.58 -17.33 -15.19
C GLU A 168 -3.45 -18.25 -14.74
N ALA A 169 -3.09 -18.21 -13.44
CA ALA A 169 -2.06 -19.09 -12.87
C ALA A 169 -2.45 -20.58 -12.94
N LEU A 170 -3.72 -20.92 -12.68
CA LEU A 170 -4.23 -22.29 -12.80
C LEU A 170 -4.23 -22.78 -14.26
N ALA A 171 -4.63 -21.94 -15.21
CA ALA A 171 -4.61 -22.27 -16.63
C ALA A 171 -3.17 -22.49 -17.14
N GLY A 172 -2.23 -21.65 -16.71
CA GLY A 172 -0.81 -21.78 -17.02
C GLY A 172 -0.23 -23.12 -16.55
N LYS A 173 -0.50 -23.53 -15.30
CA LYS A 173 -0.06 -24.83 -14.77
C LYS A 173 -0.63 -26.01 -15.57
N SER A 174 -1.93 -25.97 -15.88
CA SER A 174 -2.58 -27.03 -16.67
C SER A 174 -1.99 -27.17 -18.08
N SER A 175 -1.51 -26.08 -18.69
CA SER A 175 -0.82 -26.13 -19.98
C SER A 175 0.58 -26.73 -19.88
N ALA A 176 1.35 -26.39 -18.84
CA ALA A 176 2.68 -26.93 -18.61
C ALA A 176 2.66 -28.44 -18.32
N ASP A 177 1.71 -28.90 -17.50
CA ASP A 177 1.56 -30.33 -17.15
C ASP A 177 1.19 -31.18 -18.38
N ARG A 178 0.37 -30.65 -19.30
CA ARG A 178 0.03 -31.33 -20.56
C ARG A 178 1.24 -31.45 -21.49
N SER A 179 2.07 -30.41 -21.60
CA SER A 179 3.29 -30.44 -22.41
C SER A 179 4.38 -31.34 -21.85
N ALA A 180 4.48 -31.46 -20.51
CA ALA A 180 5.40 -32.41 -19.87
C ALA A 180 5.00 -33.87 -20.17
N CYS A 181 3.71 -34.20 -20.10
CA CYS A 181 3.22 -35.56 -20.32
C CYS A 181 3.32 -36.03 -21.80
N THR A 182 3.39 -35.11 -22.76
CA THR A 182 3.63 -35.43 -24.18
C THR A 182 5.10 -35.71 -24.48
N ASN A 183 6.04 -35.09 -23.76
CA ASN A 183 7.49 -35.26 -24.00
C ASN A 183 8.09 -36.51 -23.34
N GLU A 184 7.38 -37.17 -22.42
CA GLU A 184 7.82 -38.43 -21.79
C GLU A 184 7.38 -39.69 -22.58
N ARG A 185 6.68 -39.52 -23.72
CA ARG A 185 6.18 -40.63 -24.56
C ARG A 185 6.92 -40.76 -25.90
N GLU A 186 8.02 -40.05 -26.08
CA GLU A 186 8.96 -40.18 -27.21
C GLU A 186 10.29 -40.75 -26.73
#